data_AF-A0A2B9DJC5-F1
#
_entry.id   AF-A0A2B9DJC5-F1
#
_cell.length_a   1.000
_cell.length_b   1.000
_cell.length_c   1.000
_cell.angle_alpha   90.00
_cell.angle_beta   90.00
_cell.angle_gamma   90.00
#
_symmetry.space_group_name_H-M   'P 1'
#
loop_
_entity.id
_entity.type
_entity.pdbx_description
1 polymer ?
#
loop_
_entity_poly.entity_id
_entity_poly.type
_entity_poly.pdbx_seq_one_letter_code
_entity_poly.pdbx_strand_id
1 'polypeptide(L)' 'MHDELLRRVIRTKIKVGMHILEELPNPIQQSAKQVLNILQEELATYPKEQEHHEGNLKSIIIE' A
#
# COMPACT_ATOMS: atom_id res chain seq x y z
N MET A 1 10.57 -2.25 -7.84
CA MET A 1 9.78 -3.45 -8.19
C MET A 1 9.36 -4.25 -6.96
N HIS A 2 10.29 -4.58 -6.04
CA HIS A 2 9.98 -5.33 -4.81
C HIS A 2 9.13 -4.52 -3.81
N ASP A 3 9.40 -3.23 -3.62
CA ASP A 3 8.65 -2.39 -2.66
C ASP A 3 7.23 -2.08 -3.09
N GLU A 4 6.98 -1.89 -4.39
CA GLU A 4 5.63 -1.71 -4.92
C GLU A 4 4.80 -3.01 -4.81
N LEU A 5 5.42 -4.17 -5.04
CA LEU A 5 4.78 -5.47 -4.80
C LEU A 5 4.46 -5.65 -3.32
N LEU A 6 5.41 -5.34 -2.43
CA LEU A 6 5.21 -5.41 -0.98
C LEU A 6 4.07 -4.48 -0.55
N ARG A 7 4.05 -3.23 -1.03
CA ARG A 7 2.97 -2.27 -0.77
C ARG A 7 1.62 -2.77 -1.25
N ARG A 8 1.56 -3.39 -2.44
CA ARG A 8 0.32 -4.00 -2.97
C ARG A 8 -0.15 -5.17 -2.11
N VAL A 9 0.77 -6.00 -1.64
CA VAL A 9 0.46 -7.11 -0.72
C VAL A 9 -0.09 -6.58 0.60
N ILE A 10 0.54 -5.58 1.20
CA ILE A 10 0.10 -5.00 2.49
C ILE A 10 -1.29 -4.35 2.34
N ARG A 11 -1.51 -3.52 1.30
CA ARG A 11 -2.83 -2.94 1.02
C ARG A 11 -3.92 -4.00 0.85
N THR A 12 -3.58 -5.11 0.18
CA THR A 12 -4.52 -6.22 -0.02
C THR A 12 -4.86 -6.89 1.32
N LYS A 13 -3.87 -7.12 2.18
CA LYS A 13 -4.08 -7.69 3.52
C LYS A 13 -4.96 -6.80 4.40
N ILE A 14 -4.76 -5.48 4.36
CA ILE A 14 -5.62 -4.52 5.07
C ILE A 14 -7.07 -4.60 4.56
N LYS A 15 -7.26 -4.62 3.24
CA LYS A 15 -8.60 -4.72 2.63
C LYS A 15 -9.32 -6.02 3.02
N VAL A 16 -8.61 -7.15 2.99
CA VAL A 16 -9.16 -8.44 3.44
C VAL A 16 -9.47 -8.39 4.94
N GLY A 17 -8.59 -7.81 5.74
CA GLY A 17 -8.81 -7.58 7.16
C GLY A 17 -10.11 -6.81 7.43
N MET A 18 -10.31 -5.66 6.75
CA MET A 18 -11.55 -4.87 6.88
C MET A 18 -12.80 -5.68 6.58
N HIS A 19 -12.77 -6.52 5.54
CA HIS A 19 -13.90 -7.37 5.19
C HIS A 19 -14.20 -8.41 6.28
N ILE A 20 -13.18 -9.05 6.84
CA ILE A 20 -13.35 -10.00 7.96
C ILE A 20 -13.91 -9.29 9.21
N LEU A 21 -13.51 -8.03 9.45
CA LEU A 21 -14.04 -7.26 10.57
C LEU A 21 -15.53 -6.94 10.44
N GLU A 22 -16.10 -6.95 9.23
CA GLU A 22 -17.55 -6.79 9.02
C GLU A 22 -18.36 -7.94 9.60
N GLU A 23 -17.73 -9.10 9.82
CA GLU A 23 -18.35 -10.30 10.38
C GLU A 23 -18.22 -10.38 11.91
N LEU A 24 -17.45 -9.48 12.54
CA LEU A 24 -17.20 -9.50 13.98
C LEU A 24 -18.20 -8.64 14.78
N PRO A 25 -18.43 -8.94 16.07
CA PRO A 25 -19.26 -8.11 16.94
C PRO A 25 -18.77 -6.66 17.01
N ASN A 26 -19.71 -5.71 17.10
CA ASN A 26 -19.46 -4.26 17.07
C ASN A 26 -18.28 -3.79 17.95
N PRO A 27 -18.11 -4.24 19.22
CA PRO A 27 -16.99 -3.78 20.05
C PRO A 27 -15.61 -4.15 19.47
N ILE A 28 -15.49 -5.37 18.91
CA ILE A 28 -14.25 -5.88 18.32
C ILE A 28 -14.01 -5.21 16.97
N GLN A 29 -15.08 -5.03 16.18
CA GLN A 29 -15.02 -4.36 14.89
C GLN A 29 -14.50 -2.93 15.01
N GLN A 30 -14.98 -2.15 16.00
CA GLN A 30 -14.58 -0.76 16.17
C GLN A 30 -13.09 -0.64 16.52
N SER A 31 -12.62 -1.40 17.51
CA SER A 31 -11.21 -1.40 17.90
C SER A 31 -10.30 -1.82 16.74
N ALA A 32 -10.70 -2.86 15.99
CA ALA A 32 -9.89 -3.36 14.88
C ALA A 32 -9.92 -2.43 13.66
N LYS A 33 -11.05 -1.75 13.37
CA LYS A 33 -11.13 -0.70 12.34
C LYS A 33 -10.16 0.44 12.64
N GLN A 34 -10.07 0.85 13.91
CA GLN A 34 -9.18 1.92 14.32
C GLN A 34 -7.71 1.56 14.06
N VAL A 35 -7.30 0.33 14.37
CA VAL A 35 -5.95 -0.17 14.08
C VAL A 35 -5.68 -0.26 12.59
N LEU A 36 -6.61 -0.80 11.79
CA LEU A 36 -6.44 -0.90 10.33
C LEU A 36 -6.34 0.47 9.65
N ASN A 37 -7.06 1.47 10.15
CA ASN A 37 -6.97 2.84 9.62
C ASN A 37 -5.59 3.45 9.86
N ILE A 38 -5.02 3.27 11.07
CA ILE A 38 -3.66 3.73 11.39
C ILE A 38 -2.64 3.10 10.42
N LEU A 39 -2.72 1.78 10.21
CA LEU A 39 -1.83 1.08 9.27
C LEU A 39 -1.99 1.59 7.83
N GLN A 40 -3.21 1.93 7.42
CA GLN A 40 -3.47 2.47 6.10
C GLN A 40 -2.90 3.89 5.92
N GLU A 41 -2.97 4.73 6.95
CA GLU A 41 -2.36 6.07 7.00
C GLU A 41 -0.82 5.99 6.97
N GLU A 42 -0.22 5.09 7.73
CA GLU A 42 1.23 4.84 7.71
C GLU A 42 1.72 4.39 6.33
N LEU A 43 0.95 3.55 5.62
CA LEU A 43 1.28 3.14 4.26
C LEU A 43 1.07 4.24 3.22
N ALA A 44 0.20 5.21 3.50
CA ALA A 44 -0.07 6.35 2.60
C ALA A 44 0.95 7.47 2.77
N THR A 45 1.50 7.64 3.98
CA THR A 45 2.55 8.62 4.28
C THR A 45 3.92 8.21 3.74
N TYR A 46 4.12 6.93 3.42
CA TYR A 46 5.28 6.49 2.65
C TYR A 46 5.16 7.02 1.22
N PRO A 47 6.02 7.97 0.79
CA PRO A 47 6.01 8.41 -0.59
C PRO A 47 6.14 7.18 -1.48
N LYS A 48 5.43 7.12 -2.61
CA LYS A 48 6.00 6.39 -3.74
C LYS A 48 7.37 7.03 -3.90
N GLU A 49 8.45 6.32 -3.57
CA GLU A 49 9.75 6.67 -4.13
C GLU A 49 9.46 7.01 -5.57
N GLN A 50 9.80 8.26 -5.89
CA GLN A 50 9.50 8.93 -7.15
C GLN A 50 9.43 7.88 -8.23
N GLU A 51 8.33 7.87 -9.00
CA GLU A 51 8.34 7.24 -10.32
C GLU A 51 9.68 7.61 -10.90
N HIS A 52 10.58 6.61 -10.96
CA HIS A 52 11.93 6.78 -11.45
C HIS A 52 11.69 7.50 -12.75
N HIS A 53 12.10 8.77 -12.83
CA HIS A 53 12.06 9.53 -14.06
C HIS A 53 12.52 8.55 -15.11
N GLU A 54 11.59 8.18 -16.01
CA GLU A 54 11.85 7.24 -17.08
C GLU A 54 13.22 7.62 -17.58
N GLY A 55 14.17 6.69 -17.37
CA GLY A 55 15.57 6.94 -17.64
C GLY A 55 15.58 7.62 -18.99
N ASN A 56 16.11 8.84 -19.02
CA ASN A 56 16.32 9.60 -20.24
C ASN A 56 17.20 8.68 -21.10
N LEU A 57 16.57 7.77 -21.84
CA LEU A 57 17.11 7.00 -22.93
C LEU A 57 17.29 8.03 -24.04
N LYS A 58 18.17 9.01 -23.78
CA LYS A 58 18.82 9.78 -24.82
C LYS A 58 19.67 8.76 -25.56
N SER A 59 19.02 8.11 -26.52
CA SER A 59 19.53 7.89 -27.86
C SER A 59 21.06 7.85 -27.89
N ILE A 60 21.66 6.70 -27.58
CA ILE A 60 23.02 6.44 -28.04
C ILE A 60 22.89 6.20 -29.54
N ILE A 61 23.15 7.24 -30.32
CA ILE A 61 23.44 7.09 -31.76
C ILE A 61 24.81 6.43 -31.80
N ILE A 62 24.88 5.24 -32.38
CA ILE A 62 26.14 4.62 -32.78
C ILE A 62 26.24 4.87 -34.28
N GLU A 63 27.19 5.71 -34.67
CA GLU A 63 27.63 5.95 -36.06
C GLU A 63 28.99 5.23 -36.26
#